data_AF-A0A060BT94-F1
#
_entry.id   AF-A0A060BT94-F1
#
_cell.length_a   1.000
_cell.length_b   1.000
_cell.length_c   1.000
_cell.angle_alpha   90.00
_cell.angle_beta   90.00
_cell.angle_gamma   90.00
#
_symmetry.space_group_name_H-M   'P 1'
#
loop_
_entity.id
_entity.type
_entity.pdbx_description
1 polymer ?
#
loop_
_entity_poly.entity_id
_entity_poly.type
_entity_poly.pdbx_seq_one_letter_code
_entity_poly.pdbx_strand_id
1 'polypeptide(L)'
;MEGESISTYCSLLTGLHVHDVSVYGRGVIDGQTDFSEDSWWHNVKDFYRPEEGREIARPRMIFLSECKHISLAGITVRNSPAWNIHPVLCDHVDILCLAIQGPKDSHNTDGIDPESCSFIRILGCE
;
A
#
# COMPACT_ATOMS: atom_id res chain seq x y z
N MET A 1 12.17 1.48 6.63
CA MET A 1 12.45 2.04 5.29
C MET A 1 12.18 0.95 4.26
N GLU A 2 12.37 1.19 2.96
CA GLU A 2 12.40 0.11 1.96
C GLU A 2 13.51 -0.88 2.32
N GLY A 3 13.27 -2.20 2.20
CA GLY A 3 14.25 -3.23 2.53
C GLY A 3 14.39 -3.55 4.03
N GLU A 4 13.60 -2.91 4.90
CA GLU A 4 13.64 -3.14 6.35
C GLU A 4 12.33 -3.71 6.88
N SER A 5 12.43 -4.75 7.71
CA SER A 5 11.31 -5.24 8.50
C SER A 5 11.06 -4.31 9.68
N ILE A 6 10.07 -3.43 9.54
CA ILE A 6 9.64 -2.48 10.57
C ILE A 6 8.20 -2.75 10.97
N SER A 7 7.86 -2.49 12.24
CA SER A 7 6.47 -2.57 12.69
C SER A 7 5.64 -1.47 12.02
N THR A 8 4.44 -1.83 11.56
CA THR A 8 3.49 -0.90 10.93
C THR A 8 2.09 -1.13 11.49
N TYR A 9 1.24 -0.11 11.43
CA TYR A 9 -0.20 -0.33 11.63
C TYR A 9 -0.75 -1.25 10.53
N CYS A 10 -1.81 -2.01 10.86
CA CYS A 10 -2.46 -2.88 9.90
C CYS A 10 -2.92 -2.09 8.67
N SER A 11 -2.61 -2.62 7.48
CA SER A 11 -3.07 -2.01 6.23
C SER A 11 -4.55 -2.29 6.04
N LEU A 12 -5.24 -1.41 5.30
CA LEU A 12 -6.68 -1.53 5.09
C LEU A 12 -7.05 -2.89 4.44
N LEU A 13 -6.22 -3.35 3.50
CA LEU A 13 -6.22 -4.72 3.00
C LEU A 13 -4.84 -5.34 3.22
N THR A 14 -4.82 -6.48 3.92
CA THR A 14 -3.60 -7.21 4.22
C THR A 14 -3.71 -8.67 3.74
N GLY A 15 -2.76 -9.11 2.92
CA GLY A 15 -2.56 -10.51 2.55
C GLY A 15 -1.21 -11.01 3.05
N LEU A 16 -1.19 -12.11 3.82
CA LEU A 16 0.03 -12.72 4.36
C LEU A 16 0.04 -14.20 3.97
N HIS A 17 1.02 -14.63 3.19
CA HIS A 17 1.18 -16.02 2.73
C HIS A 17 -0.08 -16.60 2.03
N VAL A 18 -0.91 -15.75 1.44
CA VAL A 18 -2.12 -16.19 0.73
C VAL A 18 -1.81 -16.48 -0.72
N HIS A 19 -2.58 -17.39 -1.32
CA HIS A 19 -2.47 -17.72 -2.74
C HIS A 19 -3.84 -17.78 -3.43
N ASP A 20 -3.85 -17.55 -4.75
CA ASP A 20 -5.05 -17.60 -5.59
C ASP A 20 -6.16 -16.62 -5.16
N VAL A 21 -5.79 -15.36 -4.92
CA VAL A 21 -6.71 -14.30 -4.47
C VAL A 21 -6.91 -13.24 -5.54
N SER A 22 -8.16 -12.89 -5.79
CA SER A 22 -8.55 -11.82 -6.70
C SER A 22 -9.40 -10.76 -6.00
N VAL A 23 -8.98 -9.50 -6.10
CA VAL A 23 -9.75 -8.32 -5.69
C VAL A 23 -10.09 -7.54 -6.94
N TYR A 24 -11.37 -7.45 -7.29
CA TYR A 24 -11.79 -6.84 -8.54
C TYR A 24 -13.12 -6.11 -8.43
N GLY A 25 -13.34 -5.16 -9.34
CA GLY A 25 -14.56 -4.38 -9.43
C GLY A 25 -14.24 -2.96 -9.89
N ARG A 26 -15.27 -2.11 -10.00
CA ARG A 26 -15.10 -0.66 -10.30
C ARG A 26 -15.36 0.21 -9.06
N GLY A 27 -15.18 -0.39 -7.88
CA GLY A 27 -15.39 0.25 -6.60
C GLY A 27 -14.17 1.03 -6.14
N VAL A 28 -14.34 1.77 -5.04
CA VAL A 28 -13.28 2.59 -4.44
C VAL A 28 -12.87 2.01 -3.09
N ILE A 29 -11.57 1.92 -2.87
CA ILE A 29 -10.94 1.71 -1.57
C ILE A 29 -10.34 3.06 -1.14
N ASP A 30 -10.94 3.68 -0.12
CA ASP A 30 -10.61 5.03 0.33
C ASP A 30 -9.95 4.99 1.71
N GLY A 31 -8.70 5.46 1.81
CA GLY A 31 -7.96 5.53 3.05
C GLY A 31 -8.38 6.68 3.95
N GLN A 32 -9.21 7.60 3.46
CA GLN A 32 -9.72 8.77 4.17
C GLN A 32 -8.61 9.65 4.78
N THR A 33 -7.41 9.61 4.21
CA THR A 33 -6.32 10.49 4.64
C THR A 33 -6.47 11.86 4.02
N ASP A 34 -6.23 12.89 4.81
CA ASP A 34 -6.27 14.30 4.44
C ASP A 34 -5.19 15.07 5.22
N PHE A 35 -5.27 16.40 5.24
CA PHE A 35 -4.30 17.28 5.88
C PHE A 35 -4.74 17.77 7.27
N SER A 36 -5.76 17.16 7.89
CA SER A 36 -6.14 17.53 9.26
C SER A 36 -5.07 17.09 10.27
N GLU A 37 -5.03 17.73 11.42
CA GLU A 37 -4.01 17.51 12.47
C GLU A 37 -3.99 16.07 13.02
N ASP A 38 -5.12 15.37 12.96
CA ASP A 38 -5.32 13.99 13.41
C ASP A 38 -5.15 12.94 12.30
N SER A 39 -4.76 13.36 11.09
CA SER A 39 -4.65 12.52 9.90
C SER A 39 -3.25 11.95 9.68
N TRP A 40 -3.14 10.93 8.81
CA TRP A 40 -1.88 10.23 8.55
C TRP A 40 -0.83 11.05 7.77
N TRP A 41 -1.21 12.16 7.12
CA TRP A 41 -0.27 13.06 6.46
C TRP A 41 0.24 14.17 7.39
N HIS A 42 -0.34 14.33 8.57
CA HIS A 42 0.14 15.28 9.56
C HIS A 42 1.30 14.68 10.37
N ASN A 43 2.36 15.48 10.61
CA ASN A 43 3.56 15.08 11.35
C ASN A 43 4.10 13.69 10.97
N VAL A 44 4.22 13.37 9.68
CA VAL A 44 4.55 12.01 9.21
C VAL A 44 5.81 11.39 9.84
N LYS A 45 6.80 12.23 10.19
CA LYS A 45 8.03 11.82 10.85
C LYS A 45 7.82 11.34 12.27
N ASP A 46 6.69 11.63 12.90
CA ASP A 46 6.42 11.31 14.30
C ASP A 46 5.93 9.87 14.47
N PHE A 47 5.45 9.23 13.39
CA PHE A 47 5.03 7.82 13.44
C PHE A 47 6.21 6.87 13.65
N TYR A 48 7.35 7.13 13.00
CA TYR A 48 8.53 6.25 13.08
C TYR A 48 9.79 7.05 13.42
N ARG A 49 10.14 7.05 14.71
CA ARG A 49 11.37 7.57 15.33
C ARG A 49 11.89 6.59 16.39
N PRO A 50 12.60 5.53 15.99
CA PRO A 50 13.11 4.53 16.91
C PRO A 50 14.00 5.12 18.02
N GLU A 51 14.76 6.18 17.72
CA GLU A 51 15.59 6.90 18.68
C GLU A 51 14.79 7.61 19.80
N GLU A 52 13.50 7.87 19.57
CA GLU A 52 12.55 8.43 20.53
C GLU A 52 11.56 7.38 21.07
N GLY A 53 11.78 6.08 20.77
CA GLY A 53 10.91 4.98 21.19
C GLY A 53 9.61 4.83 20.38
N ARG A 54 9.52 5.47 19.21
CA ARG A 54 8.35 5.37 18.31
C ARG A 54 8.68 4.46 17.13
N GLU A 55 8.28 3.20 17.21
CA GLU A 55 8.74 2.16 16.27
C GLU A 55 7.64 1.65 15.32
N ILE A 56 6.49 2.34 15.21
CA ILE A 56 5.34 1.90 14.41
C ILE A 56 5.06 2.87 13.26
N ALA A 57 5.40 2.48 12.03
CA ALA A 57 5.13 3.30 10.86
C ALA A 57 3.65 3.28 10.42
N ARG A 58 3.28 4.28 9.62
CA ARG A 58 1.94 4.45 9.04
C ARG A 58 1.51 3.21 8.22
N PRO A 59 0.20 2.90 8.19
CA PRO A 59 -0.31 1.77 7.42
C PRO A 59 -0.18 2.03 5.92
N ARG A 60 -0.11 0.95 5.13
CA ARG A 60 -0.27 1.00 3.67
C ARG A 60 -1.76 0.85 3.34
N MET A 61 -2.17 1.10 2.10
CA MET A 61 -3.54 0.77 1.70
C MET A 61 -3.70 -0.72 1.43
N ILE A 62 -2.89 -1.28 0.55
CA ILE A 62 -2.87 -2.70 0.22
C ILE A 62 -1.46 -3.23 0.48
N PHE A 63 -1.34 -4.15 1.44
CA PHE A 63 -0.09 -4.83 1.75
C PHE A 63 -0.20 -6.32 1.46
N LEU A 64 0.73 -6.84 0.66
CA LEU A 64 0.81 -8.26 0.32
C LEU A 64 2.20 -8.74 0.68
N SER A 65 2.32 -9.78 1.50
CA SER A 65 3.61 -10.35 1.90
C SER A 65 3.64 -11.83 1.61
N GLU A 66 4.67 -12.27 0.87
CA GLU A 66 4.89 -13.69 0.55
C GLU A 66 3.67 -14.35 -0.13
N CYS A 67 2.93 -13.57 -0.92
CA CYS A 67 1.72 -14.02 -1.60
C CYS A 67 2.03 -14.56 -3.00
N LYS A 68 1.14 -15.42 -3.51
CA LYS A 68 1.30 -16.01 -4.85
C LYS A 68 0.02 -15.98 -5.67
N HIS A 69 0.11 -15.71 -6.98
CA HIS A 69 -1.05 -15.68 -7.88
C HIS A 69 -2.15 -14.72 -7.38
N ILE A 70 -1.78 -13.45 -7.26
CA ILE A 70 -2.68 -12.39 -6.80
C ILE A 70 -3.13 -11.54 -7.99
N SER A 71 -4.41 -11.18 -8.04
CA SER A 71 -4.95 -10.23 -9.02
C SER A 71 -5.67 -9.08 -8.34
N LEU A 72 -5.21 -7.86 -8.61
CA LEU A 72 -5.91 -6.62 -8.30
C LEU A 72 -6.39 -6.04 -9.63
N ALA A 73 -7.70 -5.84 -9.81
CA ALA A 73 -8.25 -5.44 -11.12
C ALA A 73 -9.39 -4.43 -11.07
N GLY A 74 -9.26 -3.33 -11.80
CA GLY A 74 -10.34 -2.35 -12.04
C GLY A 74 -10.66 -1.40 -10.89
N ILE A 75 -10.10 -1.62 -9.70
CA ILE A 75 -10.43 -0.86 -8.49
C ILE A 75 -9.75 0.51 -8.50
N THR A 76 -10.34 1.45 -7.77
CA THR A 76 -9.70 2.73 -7.43
C THR A 76 -9.17 2.68 -6.01
N VAL A 77 -7.90 3.01 -5.80
CA VAL A 77 -7.30 3.24 -4.48
C VAL A 77 -7.09 4.73 -4.30
N ARG A 78 -7.56 5.33 -3.21
CA ARG A 78 -7.39 6.76 -2.99
C ARG A 78 -7.11 7.16 -1.55
N ASN A 79 -6.51 8.35 -1.39
CA ASN A 79 -6.25 9.00 -0.11
C ASN A 79 -5.50 8.07 0.87
N SER A 80 -4.45 7.43 0.36
CA SER A 80 -3.66 6.45 1.10
C SER A 80 -2.89 7.08 2.27
N PRO A 81 -2.86 6.43 3.44
CA PRO A 81 -2.04 6.88 4.58
C PRO A 81 -0.54 6.90 4.27
N ALA A 82 -0.06 5.95 3.45
CA ALA A 82 1.30 5.85 2.95
C ALA A 82 1.29 5.18 1.57
N TRP A 83 2.14 4.18 1.29
CA TRP A 83 2.16 3.51 -0.02
C TRP A 83 0.81 2.87 -0.35
N ASN A 84 0.37 3.02 -1.60
CA ASN A 84 -0.94 2.54 -2.03
C ASN A 84 -0.95 1.01 -2.14
N ILE A 85 -0.03 0.43 -2.91
CA ILE A 85 0.02 -1.02 -3.15
C ILE A 85 1.44 -1.50 -2.98
N HIS A 86 1.69 -2.31 -1.96
CA HIS A 86 3.01 -2.85 -1.65
C HIS A 86 2.98 -4.37 -1.56
N PRO A 87 3.29 -5.08 -2.66
CA PRO A 87 3.67 -6.47 -2.62
C PRO A 87 5.15 -6.62 -2.26
N VAL A 88 5.45 -7.41 -1.23
CA VAL A 88 6.80 -7.79 -0.81
C VAL A 88 6.97 -9.30 -0.87
N LEU A 89 8.08 -9.77 -1.45
CA LEU A 89 8.39 -11.20 -1.60
C LEU A 89 7.26 -12.01 -2.30
N CYS A 90 6.48 -11.36 -3.16
CA CYS A 90 5.37 -11.99 -3.86
C CYS A 90 5.81 -12.58 -5.21
N ASP A 91 5.08 -13.58 -5.68
CA ASP A 91 5.31 -14.25 -6.96
C ASP A 91 4.01 -14.27 -7.77
N HIS A 92 4.06 -13.82 -9.03
CA HIS A 92 2.87 -13.70 -9.90
C HIS A 92 1.79 -12.78 -9.32
N VAL A 93 1.99 -11.46 -9.46
CA VAL A 93 0.97 -10.45 -9.10
C VAL A 93 0.58 -9.65 -10.32
N ASP A 94 -0.72 -9.66 -10.61
CA ASP A 94 -1.38 -8.89 -11.65
C ASP A 94 -2.02 -7.63 -11.04
N ILE A 95 -1.63 -6.46 -11.53
CA ILE A 95 -2.22 -5.17 -11.17
C ILE A 95 -2.74 -4.52 -12.45
N LEU A 96 -4.05 -4.62 -12.68
CA LEU A 96 -4.67 -4.43 -13.99
C LEU A 96 -5.76 -3.35 -13.95
N CYS A 97 -5.61 -2.30 -14.74
CA CYS A 97 -6.62 -1.26 -14.90
C CYS A 97 -7.03 -0.60 -13.56
N LEU A 98 -6.07 -0.38 -12.65
CA LEU A 98 -6.32 0.34 -11.40
C LEU A 98 -6.24 1.85 -11.61
N ALA A 99 -6.96 2.60 -10.79
CA ALA A 99 -6.75 4.04 -10.65
C ALA A 99 -6.18 4.33 -9.25
N ILE A 100 -5.10 5.10 -9.16
CA ILE A 100 -4.50 5.52 -7.89
C ILE A 100 -4.63 7.03 -7.76
N GLN A 101 -5.36 7.50 -6.75
CA GLN A 101 -5.76 8.90 -6.64
C GLN A 101 -5.35 9.51 -5.30
N GLY A 102 -4.78 10.70 -5.34
CA GLY A 102 -4.46 11.46 -4.13
C GLY A 102 -4.02 12.88 -4.48
N PRO A 103 -4.03 13.80 -3.50
CA PRO A 103 -3.41 15.11 -3.64
C PRO A 103 -1.93 14.98 -4.00
N LYS A 104 -1.40 15.90 -4.81
CA LYS A 104 0.01 15.84 -5.24
C LYS A 104 1.00 16.00 -4.08
N ASP A 105 0.57 16.67 -3.03
CA ASP A 105 1.30 17.02 -1.82
C ASP A 105 1.14 15.98 -0.69
N SER A 106 0.49 14.84 -0.94
CA SER A 106 0.42 13.75 0.03
C SER A 106 1.79 13.10 0.28
N HIS A 107 1.99 12.63 1.51
CA HIS A 107 3.29 12.17 1.97
C HIS A 107 3.48 10.65 1.83
N ASN A 108 4.50 10.24 1.05
CA ASN A 108 4.86 8.83 0.78
C ASN A 108 3.68 8.01 0.24
N THR A 109 2.98 8.54 -0.75
CA THR A 109 1.83 7.89 -1.40
C THR A 109 2.20 7.34 -2.76
N ASP A 110 3.31 6.62 -2.82
CA ASP A 110 3.79 5.89 -3.98
C ASP A 110 2.68 4.95 -4.50
N GLY A 111 2.61 4.78 -5.81
CA GLY A 111 1.51 4.08 -6.47
C GLY A 111 1.58 2.57 -6.26
N ILE A 112 2.61 1.95 -6.80
CA ILE A 112 2.83 0.50 -6.73
C ILE A 112 4.31 0.26 -6.47
N ASP A 113 4.61 -0.43 -5.38
CA ASP A 113 5.98 -0.67 -4.90
C ASP A 113 6.24 -2.18 -4.75
N PRO A 114 6.60 -2.89 -5.84
CA PRO A 114 6.97 -4.29 -5.75
C PRO A 114 8.37 -4.44 -5.18
N GLU A 115 8.46 -4.96 -3.96
CA GLU A 115 9.72 -5.15 -3.25
C GLU A 115 10.12 -6.64 -3.28
N SER A 116 11.27 -6.95 -3.90
CA SER A 116 11.77 -8.34 -3.99
C SER A 116 10.77 -9.35 -4.56
N CYS A 117 9.95 -8.93 -5.53
CA CYS A 117 8.93 -9.77 -6.16
C CYS A 117 9.40 -10.40 -7.47
N SER A 118 8.73 -11.47 -7.89
CA SER A 118 8.91 -12.13 -9.20
C SER A 118 7.61 -12.15 -10.00
N PHE A 119 7.70 -11.99 -11.33
CA PHE A 119 6.56 -12.01 -12.25
C PHE A 119 5.43 -11.01 -11.89
N ILE A 120 5.79 -9.73 -11.82
CA ILE A 120 4.83 -8.64 -11.63
C ILE A 120 4.36 -8.12 -12.99
N ARG A 121 3.05 -8.01 -13.19
CA ARG A 121 2.44 -7.39 -14.36
C ARG A 121 1.59 -6.20 -13.94
N ILE A 122 1.98 -5.01 -14.39
CA ILE A 122 1.24 -3.76 -14.20
C ILE A 122 0.78 -3.29 -15.59
N LEU A 123 -0.52 -3.17 -15.81
CA LEU A 123 -1.06 -2.85 -17.13
C LEU A 123 -2.32 -1.98 -17.04
N GLY A 124 -2.33 -0.88 -17.80
CA GLY A 124 -3.52 -0.03 -17.97
C GLY A 124 -3.91 0.78 -16.73
N CYS A 125 -3.00 0.98 -15.79
CA CYS A 125 -3.24 1.78 -14.58
C CYS A 125 -3.08 3.28 -14.84
N GLU A 126 -3.79 4.10 -14.07
CA GLU A 126 -3.74 5.57 -14.09
C GLU A 126 -3.47 6.20 -12.72
#